data_AF-A0A2E4N4N7-F1
#
_entry.id   AF-A0A2E4N4N7-F1
#
_cell.length_a   1.000
_cell.length_b   1.000
_cell.length_c   1.000
_cell.angle_alpha   90.00
_cell.angle_beta   90.00
_cell.angle_gamma   90.00
#
_symmetry.space_group_name_H-M   'P 1'
#
loop_
_entity.id
_entity.type
_entity.pdbx_description
1 polymer ?
#
loop_
_entity_poly.entity_id
_entity_poly.type
_entity_poly.pdbx_seq_one_letter_code
_entity_poly.pdbx_strand_id
1 'polypeptide(L)'
;MDKDEWSAAAQSFESSLMILRKDKNGWVIGFSVHPDEAPRDLLDAPLGTRFQAVLFEIGDDEKPVPTEETLNSNAIDFEEARKTHDPVVAAGRLCRHPHFQGWMLADAIDWEEEKPNYDAKKIEAMTADRLREILGIGSRSELRKNPEAKKKFQDLQERFRSFQVEEELEFPFME
;
A
#
# COMPACT_ATOMS: atom_id res chain seq x y z
N MET A 1 -7.95 -19.63 1.12
CA MET A 1 -6.62 -20.11 1.55
C MET A 1 -6.08 -19.07 2.46
N ASP A 2 -5.68 -19.49 3.64
CA ASP A 2 -5.20 -18.60 4.69
C ASP A 2 -3.80 -18.08 4.34
N LYS A 3 -3.44 -16.89 4.80
CA LYS A 3 -2.13 -16.27 4.52
C LYS A 3 -0.98 -17.14 5.05
N ASP A 4 -1.23 -17.82 6.17
CA ASP A 4 -0.31 -18.73 6.82
C ASP A 4 0.01 -19.97 5.97
N GLU A 5 -0.95 -20.44 5.15
CA GLU A 5 -0.75 -21.61 4.27
C GLU A 5 0.23 -21.30 3.13
N TRP A 6 0.20 -20.08 2.60
CA TRP A 6 1.13 -19.65 1.55
C TRP A 6 2.54 -19.43 2.08
N SER A 7 2.66 -18.80 3.25
CA SER A 7 3.95 -18.57 3.90
C SER A 7 4.66 -19.89 4.23
N ALA A 8 3.91 -20.89 4.74
CA ALA A 8 4.45 -22.21 5.05
C ALA A 8 4.90 -23.00 3.81
N ALA A 9 4.36 -22.71 2.63
CA ALA A 9 4.67 -23.39 1.38
C ALA A 9 5.68 -22.64 0.48
N ALA A 10 6.01 -21.39 0.80
CA ALA A 10 6.86 -20.55 -0.03
C ALA A 10 8.35 -20.88 0.16
N GLN A 11 9.10 -20.85 -0.94
CA GLN A 11 10.56 -20.87 -0.94
C GLN A 11 11.08 -19.62 -1.65
N SER A 12 11.95 -18.89 -0.98
CA SER A 12 12.66 -17.74 -1.54
C SER A 12 14.05 -18.16 -2.00
N PHE A 13 14.46 -17.71 -3.18
CA PHE A 13 15.80 -17.87 -3.73
C PHE A 13 16.12 -16.64 -4.58
N GLU A 14 17.39 -16.25 -4.66
CA GLU A 14 17.80 -15.15 -5.52
C GLU A 14 18.02 -15.65 -6.95
N SER A 15 17.67 -14.81 -7.92
CA SER A 15 17.86 -15.17 -9.31
C SER A 15 18.03 -13.95 -10.20
N SER A 16 18.75 -14.14 -11.31
CA SER A 16 18.92 -13.11 -12.34
C SER A 16 18.11 -13.45 -13.58
N LEU A 17 17.39 -12.47 -14.14
CA LEU A 17 16.64 -12.64 -15.38
C LEU A 17 17.62 -12.91 -16.55
N MET A 18 17.47 -14.07 -17.20
CA MET A 18 18.33 -14.50 -18.31
C MET A 18 17.62 -14.47 -19.65
N ILE A 19 16.34 -14.87 -19.68
CA ILE A 19 15.58 -15.02 -20.92
C ILE A 19 14.19 -14.44 -20.71
N LEU A 20 13.77 -13.58 -21.63
CA LEU A 20 12.38 -13.17 -21.78
C LEU A 20 12.00 -13.25 -23.25
N ARG A 21 11.12 -14.18 -23.61
CA ARG A 21 10.67 -14.35 -24.99
C ARG A 21 9.21 -14.73 -25.06
N LYS A 22 8.55 -14.39 -26.15
CA LYS A 22 7.16 -14.77 -26.43
C LYS A 22 7.13 -15.98 -27.37
N ASP A 23 6.29 -16.95 -27.09
CA ASP A 23 5.97 -18.05 -27.98
C ASP A 23 4.46 -18.13 -28.27
N LYS A 24 4.01 -19.19 -28.95
CA LYS A 24 2.59 -19.39 -29.28
C LYS A 24 1.70 -19.68 -28.07
N ASN A 25 2.29 -20.10 -26.95
CA ASN A 25 1.60 -20.49 -25.72
C ASN A 25 1.67 -19.40 -24.63
N GLY A 26 2.53 -18.38 -24.79
CA GLY A 26 2.61 -17.25 -23.86
C GLY A 26 4.00 -16.65 -23.77
N TRP A 27 4.34 -16.15 -22.58
CA TRP A 27 5.68 -15.68 -22.25
C TRP A 27 6.49 -16.81 -21.63
N VAL A 28 7.73 -16.94 -22.08
CA VAL A 28 8.74 -17.82 -21.50
C VAL A 28 9.77 -16.93 -20.80
N ILE A 29 9.84 -17.11 -19.50
CA ILE A 29 10.77 -16.42 -18.61
C ILE A 29 11.77 -17.45 -18.11
N GLY A 30 13.06 -17.12 -18.18
CA GLY A 30 14.15 -17.97 -17.69
C GLY A 30 15.04 -17.18 -16.74
N PHE A 31 15.31 -17.76 -15.58
CA PHE A 31 16.20 -17.20 -14.56
C PHE A 31 17.44 -18.07 -14.38
N SER A 32 18.58 -17.46 -14.05
CA SER A 32 19.71 -18.18 -13.47
C SER A 32 19.63 -18.13 -11.96
N VAL A 33 19.75 -19.28 -11.32
CA VAL A 33 19.82 -19.42 -9.85
C VAL A 33 21.17 -20.01 -9.51
N HIS A 34 21.80 -19.52 -8.45
CA HIS A 34 23.05 -20.12 -7.96
C HIS A 34 22.79 -21.57 -7.52
N PRO A 35 23.68 -22.55 -7.81
CA PRO A 35 23.44 -23.95 -7.48
C PRO A 35 23.14 -24.22 -5.99
N ASP A 36 23.73 -23.42 -5.10
CA ASP A 36 23.52 -23.56 -3.65
C ASP A 36 22.18 -22.98 -3.16
N GLU A 37 21.53 -22.15 -3.97
CA GLU A 37 20.23 -21.51 -3.67
C GLU A 37 19.08 -22.13 -4.47
N ALA A 38 19.37 -23.09 -5.33
CA ALA A 38 18.36 -23.69 -6.19
C ALA A 38 17.29 -24.41 -5.35
N PRO A 39 16.00 -24.04 -5.49
CA PRO A 39 14.93 -24.62 -4.70
C PRO A 39 14.76 -26.10 -5.05
N ARG A 40 15.03 -27.00 -4.11
CA ARG A 40 15.02 -28.45 -4.34
C ARG A 40 13.66 -28.95 -4.80
N ASP A 41 12.58 -28.41 -4.22
CA ASP A 41 11.23 -28.83 -4.57
C ASP A 41 10.87 -28.50 -6.02
N LEU A 42 11.49 -27.48 -6.62
CA LEU A 42 11.34 -27.18 -8.04
C LEU A 42 12.15 -28.15 -8.91
N LEU A 43 13.36 -28.52 -8.47
CA LEU A 43 14.25 -29.44 -9.19
C LEU A 43 13.72 -30.88 -9.21
N ASP A 44 13.12 -31.31 -8.11
CA ASP A 44 12.60 -32.67 -7.93
C ASP A 44 11.15 -32.84 -8.41
N ALA A 45 10.51 -31.74 -8.85
CA ALA A 45 9.11 -31.74 -9.26
C ALA A 45 8.84 -32.61 -10.50
N PRO A 46 7.76 -33.41 -10.50
CA PRO A 46 7.32 -34.10 -11.71
C PRO A 46 7.04 -33.15 -12.86
N LEU A 47 7.25 -33.63 -14.09
CA LEU A 47 6.92 -32.87 -15.29
C LEU A 47 5.42 -32.52 -15.33
N GLY A 48 5.11 -31.26 -15.58
CA GLY A 48 3.74 -30.74 -15.63
C GLY A 48 3.22 -30.18 -14.29
N THR A 49 4.02 -30.22 -13.22
CA THR A 49 3.70 -29.52 -11.97
C THR A 49 3.53 -28.01 -12.23
N ARG A 50 2.49 -27.42 -11.66
CA ARG A 50 2.22 -25.98 -11.75
C ARG A 50 2.76 -25.28 -10.52
N PHE A 51 3.49 -24.20 -10.74
CA PHE A 51 4.02 -23.34 -9.69
C PHE A 51 3.37 -21.95 -9.77
N GLN A 52 3.15 -21.35 -8.61
CA GLN A 52 2.91 -19.92 -8.49
C GLN A 52 4.24 -19.27 -8.11
N ALA A 53 4.63 -18.22 -8.83
CA ALA A 53 5.82 -17.43 -8.52
C ALA A 53 5.41 -16.04 -8.07
N VAL A 54 6.17 -15.49 -7.11
CA VAL A 54 6.15 -14.09 -6.70
C VAL A 54 7.54 -13.56 -6.99
N LEU A 55 7.62 -12.43 -7.69
CA LEU A 55 8.87 -11.83 -8.13
C LEU A 55 8.86 -10.36 -7.73
N PHE A 56 10.00 -9.89 -7.26
CA PHE A 56 10.30 -8.49 -7.05
C PHE A 56 11.73 -8.23 -7.50
N GLU A 57 12.00 -7.04 -8.01
CA GLU A 57 13.37 -6.59 -8.25
C GLU A 57 14.01 -6.28 -6.90
N ILE A 58 15.30 -6.60 -6.75
CA ILE A 58 16.07 -6.27 -5.54
C ILE A 58 16.95 -5.09 -5.88
N GLY A 59 16.83 -4.01 -5.11
CA GLY A 59 17.60 -2.78 -5.28
C GLY A 59 19.01 -2.89 -4.71
N ASP A 60 19.83 -1.88 -4.99
CA ASP A 60 21.20 -1.78 -4.46
C ASP A 60 21.27 -1.73 -2.92
N ASP A 61 20.13 -1.47 -2.27
CA ASP A 61 19.97 -1.45 -0.80
C ASP A 61 19.49 -2.79 -0.22
N GLU A 62 19.48 -3.86 -1.04
CA GLU A 62 19.01 -5.20 -0.68
C GLU A 62 17.52 -5.24 -0.29
N LYS A 63 16.74 -4.25 -0.74
CA LYS A 63 15.29 -4.18 -0.52
C LYS A 63 14.51 -4.44 -1.81
N PRO A 64 13.26 -4.92 -1.72
CA PRO A 64 12.38 -4.99 -2.89
C PRO A 64 12.18 -3.61 -3.51
N VAL A 65 12.35 -3.50 -4.82
CA VAL A 65 12.01 -2.30 -5.59
C VAL A 65 10.49 -2.29 -5.81
N PRO A 66 9.76 -1.29 -5.27
CA PRO A 66 8.31 -1.20 -5.47
C PRO A 66 8.00 -0.99 -6.96
N THR A 67 7.00 -1.72 -7.48
CA THR A 67 6.48 -1.45 -8.83
C THR A 67 5.51 -0.27 -8.79
N GLU A 68 5.27 0.42 -9.92
CA GLU A 68 4.19 1.42 -9.99
C GLU A 68 2.83 0.83 -9.56
N GLU A 69 2.58 -0.44 -9.83
CA GLU A 69 1.35 -1.13 -9.44
C GLU A 69 1.28 -1.35 -7.91
N THR A 70 2.39 -1.74 -7.27
CA THR A 70 2.52 -1.87 -5.79
C THR A 70 2.43 -0.51 -5.09
N LEU A 71 3.04 0.52 -5.67
CA LEU A 71 2.91 1.90 -5.20
C LEU A 71 1.45 2.37 -5.27
N ASN A 72 0.69 1.93 -6.28
CA ASN A 72 -0.70 2.33 -6.48
C ASN A 72 -1.73 1.47 -5.73
N SER A 73 -1.36 0.29 -5.20
CA SER A 73 -2.31 -0.60 -4.50
C SER A 73 -2.57 -0.21 -3.04
N ASN A 74 -1.62 0.45 -2.37
CA ASN A 74 -1.74 0.89 -0.97
C ASN A 74 -1.62 2.42 -0.79
N ALA A 75 -1.08 3.15 -1.77
CA ALA A 75 -1.20 4.60 -1.76
C ALA A 75 -2.63 5.00 -2.09
N ILE A 76 -3.19 5.95 -1.34
CA ILE A 76 -4.36 6.68 -1.80
C ILE A 76 -3.97 7.28 -3.15
N ASP A 77 -4.66 6.90 -4.23
CA ASP A 77 -4.45 7.51 -5.55
C ASP A 77 -4.83 9.00 -5.49
N PHE A 78 -3.85 9.79 -5.06
CA PHE A 78 -3.95 11.22 -4.99
C PHE A 78 -4.03 11.84 -6.39
N GLU A 79 -3.65 11.13 -7.46
CA GLU A 79 -3.88 11.55 -8.84
C GLU A 79 -5.36 11.46 -9.21
N GLU A 80 -6.06 10.37 -8.84
CA GLU A 80 -7.50 10.26 -9.02
C GLU A 80 -8.28 11.21 -8.10
N ALA A 81 -7.79 11.47 -6.89
CA ALA A 81 -8.32 12.52 -6.01
C ALA A 81 -8.07 13.94 -6.58
N ARG A 82 -6.94 14.17 -7.27
CA ARG A 82 -6.66 15.43 -7.98
C ARG A 82 -7.60 15.63 -9.17
N LYS A 83 -7.97 14.57 -9.89
CA LYS A 83 -8.94 14.67 -11.02
C LYS A 83 -10.27 15.29 -10.58
N THR A 84 -10.74 15.00 -9.38
CA THR A 84 -11.99 15.58 -8.87
C THR A 84 -11.97 17.10 -8.63
N HIS A 85 -10.81 17.78 -8.57
CA HIS A 85 -10.59 19.23 -8.33
C HIS A 85 -11.34 19.87 -7.13
N ASP A 86 -12.26 19.16 -6.48
CA ASP A 86 -13.09 19.63 -5.38
C ASP A 86 -12.48 19.18 -4.05
N PRO A 87 -11.89 20.09 -3.27
CA PRO A 87 -11.25 19.75 -2.01
C PRO A 87 -12.22 19.15 -0.98
N VAL A 88 -13.53 19.40 -1.11
CA VAL A 88 -14.55 18.82 -0.23
C VAL A 88 -14.70 17.32 -0.48
N VAL A 89 -14.73 16.92 -1.76
CA VAL A 89 -14.83 15.51 -2.15
C VAL A 89 -13.56 14.76 -1.77
N ALA A 90 -12.40 15.37 -2.03
CA ALA A 90 -11.11 14.81 -1.64
C ALA A 90 -11.03 14.59 -0.12
N ALA A 91 -11.37 15.60 0.69
CA ALA A 91 -11.43 15.47 2.15
C ALA A 91 -12.42 14.38 2.59
N GLY A 92 -13.58 14.28 1.93
CA GLY A 92 -14.57 13.24 2.19
C GLY A 92 -14.06 11.83 1.97
N ARG A 93 -13.35 11.59 0.85
CA ARG A 93 -12.74 10.29 0.54
C ARG A 93 -11.63 9.95 1.52
N LEU A 94 -10.78 10.92 1.83
CA LEU A 94 -9.64 10.76 2.72
C LEU A 94 -10.08 10.33 4.14
N CYS A 95 -11.14 10.93 4.68
CA CYS A 95 -11.68 10.53 5.99
C CYS A 95 -12.26 9.10 6.06
N ARG A 96 -12.48 8.42 4.92
CA ARG A 96 -12.94 7.03 4.87
C ARG A 96 -11.81 6.03 4.65
N HIS A 97 -10.59 6.52 4.43
CA HIS A 97 -9.46 5.67 4.12
C HIS A 97 -8.83 5.13 5.40
N PRO A 98 -8.75 3.80 5.62
CA PRO A 98 -8.30 3.22 6.88
C PRO A 98 -6.91 3.69 7.34
N HIS A 99 -5.91 3.74 6.44
CA HIS A 99 -4.57 4.23 6.80
C HIS A 99 -4.58 5.71 7.22
N PHE A 100 -5.44 6.52 6.58
CA PHE A 100 -5.55 7.93 6.94
C PHE A 100 -6.24 8.09 8.29
N GLN A 101 -7.25 7.26 8.59
CA GLN A 101 -7.89 7.23 9.90
C GLN A 101 -6.89 6.81 10.98
N GLY A 102 -6.11 5.74 10.73
CA GLY A 102 -5.00 5.28 11.56
C GLY A 102 -4.03 6.40 11.91
N TRP A 103 -3.49 7.05 10.89
CA TRP A 103 -2.55 8.16 11.04
C TRP A 103 -3.15 9.38 11.75
N MET A 104 -4.37 9.78 11.36
CA MET A 104 -5.02 10.98 11.89
C MET A 104 -5.46 10.83 13.35
N LEU A 105 -5.79 9.60 13.76
CA LEU A 105 -6.31 9.27 15.09
C LEU A 105 -5.32 8.46 15.95
N ALA A 106 -4.07 8.31 15.51
CA ALA A 106 -3.03 7.55 16.22
C ALA A 106 -2.90 7.96 17.70
N ASP A 107 -2.97 9.26 17.98
CA ASP A 107 -2.86 9.79 19.34
C ASP A 107 -4.22 9.91 20.07
N ALA A 108 -5.32 9.63 19.38
CA ALA A 108 -6.68 9.88 19.87
C ALA A 108 -7.43 8.61 20.25
N ILE A 109 -6.99 7.45 19.76
CA ILE A 109 -7.67 6.18 19.90
C ILE A 109 -6.67 5.07 20.20
N ASP A 110 -7.03 4.19 21.13
CA ASP A 110 -6.36 2.90 21.29
C ASP A 110 -6.91 1.91 20.25
N TRP A 111 -6.09 1.62 19.24
CA TRP A 111 -6.46 0.72 18.16
C TRP A 111 -6.54 -0.74 18.59
N GLU A 112 -5.89 -1.16 19.68
CA GLU A 112 -6.00 -2.54 20.18
C GLU A 112 -7.41 -2.80 20.75
N GLU A 113 -8.00 -1.79 21.41
CA GLU A 113 -9.35 -1.87 21.95
C GLU A 113 -10.44 -1.69 20.87
N GLU A 114 -10.20 -0.84 19.86
CA GLU A 114 -11.20 -0.55 18.83
C GLU A 114 -11.22 -1.58 17.69
N LYS A 115 -10.09 -2.23 17.33
CA LYS A 115 -10.05 -3.21 16.22
C LYS A 115 -11.10 -4.32 16.33
N PRO A 116 -11.33 -4.96 17.51
CA PRO A 116 -12.35 -5.99 17.66
C PRO A 116 -13.80 -5.50 17.46
N ASN A 117 -14.05 -4.19 17.63
CA ASN A 117 -15.37 -3.57 17.56
C ASN A 117 -15.41 -2.42 16.54
N TYR A 118 -14.63 -2.54 15.46
CA TYR A 118 -14.45 -1.47 14.49
C TYR A 118 -15.79 -1.01 13.86
N ASP A 119 -16.18 0.23 14.13
CA ASP A 119 -17.32 0.90 13.51
C ASP A 119 -16.82 1.96 12.51
N ALA A 120 -16.85 1.61 11.23
CA ALA A 120 -16.42 2.49 10.14
C ALA A 120 -17.09 3.87 10.16
N LYS A 121 -18.35 3.96 10.58
CA LYS A 121 -19.09 5.22 10.60
C LYS A 121 -18.65 6.11 11.77
N LYS A 122 -18.40 5.51 12.94
CA LYS A 122 -17.84 6.20 14.11
C LYS A 122 -16.45 6.73 13.78
N ILE A 123 -15.57 5.90 13.20
CA ILE A 123 -14.19 6.27 12.88
C ILE A 123 -14.15 7.33 11.76
N GLU A 124 -14.99 7.24 10.72
CA GLU A 124 -15.10 8.30 9.70
C GLU A 124 -15.50 9.64 10.34
N ALA A 125 -16.48 9.63 11.27
CA ALA A 125 -16.92 10.84 11.94
C ALA A 125 -15.81 11.46 12.79
N MET A 126 -15.12 10.67 13.61
CA MET A 126 -13.99 11.14 14.42
C MET A 126 -12.85 11.70 13.55
N THR A 127 -12.56 11.04 12.43
CA THR A 127 -11.55 11.51 11.47
C THR A 127 -11.95 12.83 10.83
N ALA A 128 -13.23 12.99 10.47
CA ALA A 128 -13.75 14.24 9.92
C ALA A 128 -13.72 15.39 10.96
N ASP A 129 -13.96 15.08 12.23
CA ASP A 129 -13.89 16.06 13.33
C ASP A 129 -12.44 16.52 13.54
N ARG A 130 -11.50 15.58 13.62
CA ARG A 130 -10.08 15.86 13.75
C ARG A 130 -9.53 16.66 12.55
N LEU A 131 -9.95 16.30 11.34
CA LEU A 131 -9.60 17.04 10.13
C LEU A 131 -10.08 18.50 10.23
N ARG A 132 -11.32 18.73 10.65
CA ARG A 132 -11.89 20.09 10.81
C ARG A 132 -11.13 20.91 11.85
N GLU A 133 -10.74 20.30 12.96
CA GLU A 133 -9.93 20.91 14.00
C GLU A 133 -8.57 21.38 13.46
N ILE A 134 -7.85 20.50 12.76
CA ILE A 134 -6.54 20.81 12.15
C ILE A 134 -6.65 21.97 11.13
N LEU A 135 -7.72 21.97 10.34
CA LEU A 135 -7.95 22.98 9.31
C LEU A 135 -8.51 24.29 9.87
N GLY A 136 -9.06 24.29 11.09
CA GLY A 136 -9.71 25.43 11.71
C GLY A 136 -11.03 25.83 11.04
N ILE A 137 -11.83 24.87 10.59
CA ILE A 137 -13.11 25.10 9.87
C ILE A 137 -14.29 24.40 10.56
N GLY A 138 -15.49 24.99 10.46
CA GLY A 138 -16.71 24.37 11.01
C GLY A 138 -17.26 23.26 10.12
N SER A 139 -17.04 23.35 8.81
CA SER A 139 -17.50 22.38 7.81
C SER A 139 -16.50 22.18 6.68
N ARG A 140 -16.35 20.93 6.20
CA ARG A 140 -15.55 20.61 5.00
C ARG A 140 -15.97 21.41 3.78
N SER A 141 -17.24 21.81 3.67
CA SER A 141 -17.73 22.65 2.55
C SER A 141 -17.03 24.01 2.45
N GLU A 142 -16.43 24.49 3.54
CA GLU A 142 -15.67 25.75 3.58
C GLU A 142 -14.36 25.67 2.78
N LEU A 143 -13.82 24.47 2.52
CA LEU A 143 -12.62 24.26 1.70
C LEU A 143 -12.71 24.85 0.29
N ARG A 144 -13.93 25.05 -0.24
CA ARG A 144 -14.12 25.68 -1.56
C ARG A 144 -13.86 27.18 -1.54
N LYS A 145 -14.09 27.84 -0.39
CA LYS A 145 -14.13 29.30 -0.25
C LYS A 145 -13.03 29.84 0.67
N ASN A 146 -12.41 28.98 1.47
CA ASN A 146 -11.36 29.34 2.40
C ASN A 146 -9.99 28.90 1.86
N PRO A 147 -9.19 29.82 1.26
CA PRO A 147 -7.89 29.49 0.69
C PRO A 147 -6.86 29.08 1.76
N GLU A 148 -6.97 29.59 2.98
CA GLU A 148 -6.08 29.22 4.08
C GLU A 148 -6.33 27.77 4.51
N ALA A 149 -7.59 27.39 4.70
CA ALA A 149 -7.96 26.00 5.00
C ALA A 149 -7.60 25.06 3.84
N LYS A 150 -7.74 25.51 2.59
CA LYS A 150 -7.32 24.74 1.42
C LYS A 150 -5.81 24.50 1.41
N LYS A 151 -5.00 25.50 1.76
CA LYS A 151 -3.55 25.35 1.88
C LYS A 151 -3.19 24.37 3.00
N LYS A 152 -3.76 24.55 4.20
CA LYS A 152 -3.57 23.60 5.31
C LYS A 152 -3.95 22.17 4.94
N PHE A 153 -5.00 22.00 4.15
CA PHE A 153 -5.42 20.69 3.65
C PHE A 153 -4.41 20.10 2.68
N GLN A 154 -3.84 20.89 1.77
CA GLN A 154 -2.77 20.45 0.87
C GLN A 154 -1.52 20.04 1.65
N ASP A 155 -1.08 20.87 2.60
CA ASP A 155 0.06 20.56 3.47
C ASP A 155 -0.16 19.26 4.26
N LEU A 156 -1.39 19.03 4.73
CA LEU A 156 -1.77 17.79 5.41
C LEU A 156 -1.73 16.57 4.49
N GLN A 157 -2.20 16.70 3.24
CA GLN A 157 -2.12 15.62 2.25
C GLN A 157 -0.67 15.26 1.92
N GLU A 158 0.23 16.26 1.86
CA GLU A 158 1.66 16.03 1.67
C GLU A 158 2.28 15.32 2.87
N ARG A 159 1.97 15.75 4.10
CA ARG A 159 2.43 15.07 5.33
C ARG A 159 1.98 13.62 5.40
N PHE A 160 0.72 13.33 5.07
CA PHE A 160 0.24 11.95 5.06
C PHE A 160 0.96 11.12 4.00
N ARG A 161 1.19 11.66 2.80
CA ARG A 161 1.95 10.98 1.75
C ARG A 161 3.38 10.67 2.20
N SER A 162 4.07 11.62 2.83
CA SER A 162 5.42 11.39 3.37
C SER A 162 5.41 10.28 4.43
N PHE A 163 4.41 10.28 5.32
CA PHE A 163 4.24 9.21 6.30
C PHE A 163 4.05 7.83 5.64
N GLN A 164 3.24 7.73 4.57
CA GLN A 164 3.07 6.46 3.85
C GLN A 164 4.39 5.93 3.27
N VAL A 165 5.22 6.83 2.71
CA VAL A 165 6.54 6.46 2.19
C VAL A 165 7.48 6.01 3.32
N GLU A 166 7.46 6.68 4.47
CA GLU A 166 8.28 6.30 5.63
C GLU A 166 7.84 4.96 6.24
N GLU A 167 6.53 4.71 6.37
CA GLU A 167 5.96 3.45 6.86
C GLU A 167 6.34 2.27 5.93
N GLU A 168 6.26 2.47 4.61
CA GLU A 168 6.68 1.49 3.61
C GLU A 168 8.19 1.21 3.62
N LEU A 169 9.03 2.19 4.01
CA LEU A 169 10.48 2.04 4.09
C LEU A 169 10.97 1.38 5.39
N GLU A 170 10.23 1.56 6.50
CA GLU A 170 10.52 0.95 7.81
C GLU A 170 9.94 -0.47 7.94
N PHE A 171 8.79 -0.75 7.32
CA PHE A 171 8.12 -2.06 7.42
C PHE A 171 7.59 -2.56 6.06
N PRO A 172 8.49 -2.93 5.12
CA PRO A 172 8.11 -3.32 3.75
C PRO A 172 7.29 -4.63 3.64
N PHE A 173 6.98 -5.29 4.77
CA PHE A 173 6.34 -6.62 4.81
C PHE A 173 5.14 -6.73 5.75
N MET A 174 4.60 -5.63 6.28
CA MET A 174 3.35 -5.68 7.06
C MET A 174 2.11 -5.60 6.14
N GLU A 175 1.57 -6.76 5.81
CA GLU A 175 0.15 -6.94 5.50
C GLU A 175 -0.48 -7.91 6.51
#